data_AF-A0A7J6RZG5-F1
#
_entry.id   AF-A0A7J6RZG5-F1
#
_cell.length_a   1.000
_cell.length_b   1.000
_cell.length_c   1.000
_cell.angle_alpha   90.00
_cell.angle_beta   90.00
_cell.angle_gamma   90.00
#
_symmetry.space_group_name_H-M   'P 1'
#
loop_
_entity.id
_entity.type
_entity.pdbx_description
1 polymer ?
#
loop_
_entity_poly.entity_id
_entity_poly.type
_entity_poly.pdbx_seq_one_letter_code
_entity_poly.pdbx_strand_id
1 'polypeptide(L)'
;HWIACFWWAIGEAQIELEDNWVRENNLNVQGALYDKYVRSLFYAVSVVSTMYGPVAAENNNERNFTMMLMLAAGVIFAVVVGSVMNLVVSFGEYKTEFRQRMKRAMKFMRANNVGPHLQLRVRRYIENL
;
A
#
# COMPACT_ATOMS: atom_id res chain seq x y z
N HIS A 1 6.96 12.28 7.77
CA HIS A 1 7.85 13.24 8.47
C HIS A 1 9.07 13.60 7.63
N TRP A 2 9.98 12.67 7.31
CA TRP A 2 11.23 12.99 6.61
C TRP A 2 11.00 13.67 5.25
N ILE A 3 10.02 13.16 4.49
CA ILE A 3 9.57 13.76 3.22
C ILE A 3 9.17 15.23 3.40
N ALA A 4 8.45 15.55 4.48
CA ALA A 4 8.00 16.91 4.78
C ALA A 4 9.20 17.83 5.10
N CYS A 5 10.18 17.33 5.85
CA CYS A 5 11.41 18.06 6.14
C CYS A 5 12.23 18.32 4.88
N PHE A 6 12.37 17.32 3.99
CA PHE A 6 13.05 17.48 2.71
C PHE A 6 12.31 18.45 1.78
N TRP A 7 10.97 18.38 1.74
CA TRP A 7 10.15 19.30 0.96
C TRP A 7 10.31 20.76 1.41
N TRP A 8 10.36 20.98 2.73
CA TRP A 8 10.69 22.30 3.29
C TRP A 8 12.10 22.74 2.91
N ALA A 9 13.10 21.87 3.10
CA ALA A 9 14.49 22.19 2.79
C ALA A 9 14.71 22.58 1.31
N ILE A 10 14.01 21.92 0.38
CA ILE A 10 14.04 22.26 -1.06
C ILE A 10 13.46 23.66 -1.30
N GLY A 11 12.30 23.96 -0.70
CA GLY A 11 11.68 25.27 -0.83
C GLY A 11 12.50 26.39 -0.20
N GLU A 12 13.12 26.15 0.94
CA GLU A 12 14.00 27.11 1.63
C GLU A 12 15.29 27.37 0.84
N ALA A 13 15.91 26.33 0.28
CA ALA A 13 17.15 26.46 -0.50
C ALA A 13 16.97 27.28 -1.79
N GLN A 14 15.75 27.38 -2.32
CA GLN A 14 15.44 28.08 -3.58
C GLN A 14 14.66 29.37 -3.38
N ILE A 15 14.49 29.84 -2.14
CA ILE A 15 13.56 30.92 -1.79
C ILE A 15 13.90 32.27 -2.46
N GLU A 16 15.18 32.52 -2.75
CA GLU A 16 15.67 33.76 -3.37
C GLU A 16 15.87 33.65 -4.88
N LEU A 17 15.81 32.43 -5.45
CA LEU A 17 16.25 32.17 -6.81
C LEU A 17 15.10 32.08 -7.81
N GLU A 18 13.99 31.44 -7.44
CA GLU A 18 12.84 31.19 -8.32
C GLU A 18 11.53 31.19 -7.52
N ASP A 19 10.39 31.26 -8.23
CA ASP A 19 9.10 30.98 -7.62
C ASP A 19 9.01 29.51 -7.21
N ASN A 20 8.46 29.28 -6.03
CA ASN A 20 8.49 27.99 -5.36
C ASN A 20 7.24 27.81 -4.49
N TRP A 21 7.03 26.58 -4.01
CA TRP A 21 5.82 26.25 -3.26
C TRP A 21 5.66 27.10 -1.98
N VAL A 22 6.76 27.52 -1.35
CA VAL A 22 6.77 28.33 -0.11
C VAL A 22 6.27 29.75 -0.39
N ARG A 23 6.72 30.37 -1.49
CA ARG A 23 6.34 31.72 -1.89
C ARG A 23 4.90 31.78 -2.38
N GLU A 24 4.49 30.83 -3.23
CA GLU A 24 3.11 30.74 -3.73
C GLU A 24 2.10 30.61 -2.57
N ASN A 25 2.51 29.91 -1.51
CA ASN A 25 1.69 29.72 -0.32
C ASN A 25 1.84 30.83 0.74
N ASN A 26 2.59 31.90 0.46
CA ASN A 26 2.88 33.01 1.39
C ASN A 26 3.47 32.59 2.74
N LEU A 27 4.26 31.51 2.75
CA LEU A 27 4.83 30.93 3.96
C LEU A 27 6.16 31.58 4.38
N ASN A 28 6.74 32.41 3.53
CA ASN A 28 8.00 33.11 3.75
C ASN A 28 7.90 34.27 4.76
N VAL A 29 6.83 35.08 4.72
CA VAL A 29 6.73 36.31 5.51
C VAL A 29 5.90 36.16 6.79
N GLN A 30 4.85 35.32 6.80
CA GLN A 30 3.83 35.32 7.87
C GLN A 30 3.51 33.94 8.49
N GLY A 31 4.11 32.86 8.01
CA GLY A 31 3.79 31.52 8.50
C GLY A 31 4.39 31.24 9.89
N ALA A 32 3.54 31.01 10.89
CA ALA A 32 3.97 30.39 12.15
C ALA A 32 4.67 29.04 11.85
N LEU A 33 5.67 28.66 12.65
CA LEU A 33 6.41 27.38 12.47
C LEU A 33 5.46 26.18 12.35
N TYR A 34 4.34 26.22 13.07
CA TYR A 34 3.29 25.22 12.98
C TYR A 34 2.65 25.13 11.58
N ASP A 35 2.28 26.26 10.95
CA ASP A 35 1.66 26.26 9.62
C ASP A 35 2.63 25.75 8.55
N LYS A 36 3.91 26.17 8.63
CA LYS A 36 4.99 25.68 7.77
C LYS A 36 5.13 24.15 7.86
N TYR A 37 5.18 23.61 9.08
CA TYR A 37 5.30 22.18 9.30
C TYR A 37 4.06 21.41 8.85
N VAL A 38 2.87 21.87 9.20
CA VAL A 38 1.60 21.20 8.86
C VAL A 38 1.39 21.19 7.36
N ARG A 39 1.66 22.28 6.64
CA ARG A 39 1.57 22.30 5.16
C ARG A 39 2.59 21.38 4.50
N SER A 40 3.84 21.37 5.00
CA SER A 40 4.87 20.44 4.50
C SER A 40 4.48 18.99 4.73
N LEU A 41 3.92 18.68 5.90
CA LEU A 41 3.45 17.35 6.25
C LEU A 41 2.22 16.95 5.43
N PHE A 42 1.30 17.87 5.21
CA PHE A 42 0.13 17.66 4.38
C PHE A 42 0.53 17.31 2.95
N TYR A 43 1.45 18.07 2.35
CA TYR A 43 2.03 17.72 1.04
C TYR A 43 2.62 16.31 1.03
N ALA A 44 3.46 15.97 2.03
CA ALA A 44 4.07 14.65 2.11
C ALA A 44 3.03 13.50 2.19
N VAL A 45 1.98 13.70 2.99
CA VAL A 45 0.88 12.73 3.12
C VAL A 45 0.07 12.63 1.83
N SER A 46 -0.22 13.75 1.17
CA SER A 46 -0.91 13.78 -0.12
C SER A 46 -0.16 12.96 -1.17
N VAL A 47 1.16 13.17 -1.33
CA VAL A 47 1.95 12.42 -2.32
C VAL A 47 2.00 10.92 -2.00
N VAL A 48 2.28 10.55 -0.74
CA VAL A 48 2.33 9.13 -0.34
C VAL A 48 0.98 8.43 -0.51
N SER A 49 -0.11 9.15 -0.25
CA SER A 49 -1.48 8.61 -0.39
C SER A 49 -1.98 8.65 -1.84
N THR A 50 -1.17 9.14 -2.79
CA THR A 50 -1.59 9.38 -4.18
C THR A 50 -2.83 10.29 -4.28
N MET A 51 -3.01 11.17 -3.29
CA MET A 51 -4.09 12.13 -3.25
C MET A 51 -3.59 13.47 -3.79
N TYR A 52 -4.34 14.09 -4.69
CA TYR A 52 -4.05 15.46 -5.10
C TYR A 52 -4.23 16.41 -3.91
N GLY A 53 -3.19 17.18 -3.62
CA GLY A 53 -3.18 18.24 -2.62
C GLY A 53 -3.19 19.63 -3.25
N PRO A 54 -3.49 20.68 -2.48
CA PRO A 54 -3.43 22.08 -2.91
C PRO A 54 -2.00 22.60 -3.07
N VAL A 55 -1.00 21.88 -2.55
CA VAL A 55 0.42 22.26 -2.69
C VAL A 55 0.96 21.62 -3.96
N ALA A 56 1.20 22.46 -4.97
CA ALA A 56 1.80 22.06 -6.24
C ALA A 56 3.31 22.33 -6.26
N ALA A 57 4.00 21.61 -7.13
CA ALA A 57 5.40 21.85 -7.45
C ALA A 57 5.51 22.93 -8.54
N GLU A 58 6.09 24.06 -8.19
CA GLU A 58 6.15 25.24 -9.06
C GLU A 58 7.38 25.20 -9.98
N ASN A 59 8.53 24.79 -9.44
CA ASN A 59 9.79 24.72 -10.19
C ASN A 59 10.20 23.29 -10.57
N ASN A 60 11.19 23.17 -11.46
CA ASN A 60 11.63 21.87 -11.97
C ASN A 60 12.28 20.98 -10.90
N ASN A 61 12.93 21.55 -9.89
CA ASN A 61 13.55 20.78 -8.81
C ASN A 61 12.48 20.14 -7.92
N GLU A 62 11.47 20.90 -7.54
CA GLU A 62 10.29 20.42 -6.83
C GLU A 62 9.54 19.33 -7.62
N ARG A 63 9.38 19.53 -8.94
CA ARG A 63 8.75 18.54 -9.83
C ARG A 63 9.56 17.25 -9.88
N ASN A 64 10.88 17.35 -10.05
CA ASN A 64 11.77 16.18 -10.07
C ASN A 64 11.71 15.40 -8.75
N PHE A 65 11.76 16.10 -7.62
CA PHE A 65 11.60 15.49 -6.30
C PHE A 65 10.23 14.81 -6.14
N THR A 66 9.16 15.50 -6.52
CA THR A 66 7.78 14.97 -6.46
C THR A 66 7.66 13.70 -7.30
N MET A 67 8.19 13.71 -8.53
CA MET A 67 8.15 12.55 -9.43
C MET A 67 8.88 11.34 -8.83
N MET A 68 10.10 11.53 -8.30
CA MET A 68 10.85 10.45 -7.64
C MET A 68 10.08 9.89 -6.43
N LEU A 69 9.47 10.78 -5.65
CA LEU A 69 8.69 10.40 -4.48
C LEU A 69 7.43 9.61 -4.85
N MET A 70 6.72 10.02 -5.90
CA MET A 70 5.55 9.30 -6.41
C MET A 70 5.90 7.89 -6.88
N LEU A 71 7.03 7.72 -7.59
CA LEU A 71 7.51 6.40 -8.01
C LEU A 71 7.83 5.51 -6.81
N ALA A 72 8.55 6.05 -5.82
CA ALA A 72 8.87 5.31 -4.59
C ALA A 72 7.61 4.92 -3.80
N ALA A 73 6.65 5.84 -3.67
CA ALA A 73 5.37 5.60 -3.02
C ALA A 73 4.58 4.49 -3.73
N GLY A 74 4.55 4.50 -5.06
CA GLY A 74 3.90 3.45 -5.86
C GLY A 74 4.51 2.06 -5.64
N VAL A 75 5.85 1.98 -5.58
CA VAL A 75 6.55 0.71 -5.28
C VAL A 75 6.23 0.22 -3.87
N ILE A 76 6.29 1.11 -2.87
CA ILE A 76 5.95 0.76 -1.48
C ILE A 76 4.50 0.28 -1.39
N PHE A 77 3.57 1.00 -2.04
CA PHE A 77 2.16 0.64 -2.07
C PHE A 77 1.95 -0.76 -2.66
N ALA A 78 2.59 -1.07 -3.80
CA ALA A 78 2.52 -2.39 -4.43
C ALA A 78 3.04 -3.51 -3.50
N VAL A 79 4.14 -3.27 -2.79
CA VAL A 79 4.72 -4.24 -1.84
C VAL A 79 3.78 -4.47 -0.64
N VAL A 80 3.20 -3.40 -0.09
CA VAL A 80 2.26 -3.51 1.04
C VAL A 80 1.02 -4.29 0.63
N VAL A 81 0.41 -3.96 -0.51
CA VAL A 81 -0.75 -4.68 -1.05
C VAL A 81 -0.39 -6.15 -1.30
N GLY A 82 0.75 -6.45 -1.93
CA GLY A 82 1.20 -7.82 -2.15
C GLY A 82 1.35 -8.62 -0.85
N SER A 83 1.89 -7.99 0.19
CA SER A 83 2.06 -8.60 1.52
C SER A 83 0.71 -8.91 2.18
N VAL A 84 -0.23 -7.97 2.10
CA VAL A 84 -1.61 -8.17 2.61
C VAL A 84 -2.30 -9.29 1.83
N MET A 85 -2.16 -9.32 0.51
CA MET A 85 -2.74 -10.38 -0.31
C MET A 85 -2.17 -11.76 0.04
N ASN A 86 -0.86 -11.86 0.26
CA ASN A 86 -0.23 -13.10 0.72
C ASN A 86 -0.79 -13.57 2.07
N LEU A 87 -1.00 -12.64 3.01
CA LEU A 87 -1.61 -12.95 4.29
C LEU A 87 -3.06 -13.46 4.13
N VAL A 88 -3.85 -12.80 3.27
CA VAL A 88 -5.23 -13.23 2.97
C VAL A 88 -5.25 -14.63 2.34
N VAL A 89 -4.34 -14.91 1.41
CA VAL A 89 -4.18 -16.23 0.80
C VAL A 89 -3.81 -17.26 1.85
N SER A 90 -2.83 -16.99 2.73
CA SER A 90 -2.42 -17.94 3.78
C SER A 90 -3.56 -18.26 4.75
N PHE A 91 -4.43 -17.29 5.08
CA PHE A 91 -5.64 -17.56 5.86
C PHE A 91 -6.63 -18.48 5.11
N GLY A 92 -6.73 -18.35 3.79
CA GLY A 92 -7.58 -19.17 2.93
C GLY A 92 -7.00 -20.56 2.62
N GLU A 93 -5.68 -20.73 2.71
CA GLU A 93 -4.98 -21.98 2.41
C GLU A 93 -5.39 -23.10 3.35
N TYR A 94 -5.56 -22.84 4.65
CA TYR A 94 -6.02 -23.85 5.62
C TYR A 94 -7.33 -24.54 5.18
N LYS A 95 -8.33 -23.75 4.77
CA LYS A 95 -9.61 -24.27 4.27
C LYS A 95 -9.46 -24.92 2.89
N THR A 96 -8.53 -24.43 2.08
CA THR A 96 -8.33 -24.92 0.71
C THR A 96 -7.62 -26.26 0.70
N GLU A 97 -6.62 -26.47 1.55
CA GLU A 97 -5.93 -27.74 1.70
C GLU A 97 -6.89 -28.84 2.15
N PHE A 98 -7.72 -28.56 3.16
CA PHE A 98 -8.76 -29.47 3.61
C PHE A 98 -9.70 -29.90 2.46
N ARG A 99 -10.22 -28.91 1.71
CA ARG A 99 -11.07 -29.18 0.53
C ARG A 99 -10.34 -29.98 -0.54
N GLN A 100 -9.05 -29.72 -0.77
CA GLN A 100 -8.26 -30.48 -1.73
C GLN A 100 -8.05 -31.93 -1.28
N ARG A 101 -7.74 -32.18 0.00
CA ARG A 101 -7.62 -33.53 0.57
C ARG A 101 -8.93 -34.30 0.43
N MET A 102 -10.06 -33.67 0.79
CA MET A 102 -11.39 -34.25 0.60
C MET A 102 -11.67 -34.59 -0.87
N LYS A 103 -11.38 -33.66 -1.80
CA LYS A 103 -11.58 -33.87 -3.24
C LYS A 103 -10.76 -35.03 -3.78
N ARG A 104 -9.50 -35.16 -3.35
CA ARG A 104 -8.61 -36.28 -3.73
C ARG A 104 -9.15 -37.62 -3.21
N ALA A 105 -9.54 -37.69 -1.93
CA ALA A 105 -10.11 -38.90 -1.33
C ALA A 105 -11.39 -39.34 -2.06
N MET A 106 -12.32 -38.41 -2.31
CA MET A 106 -13.55 -38.69 -3.05
C MET A 106 -13.28 -39.14 -4.49
N LYS A 107 -12.30 -38.54 -5.18
CA LYS A 107 -11.91 -38.95 -6.53
C LYS A 107 -11.36 -40.38 -6.56
N PHE A 108 -10.50 -40.74 -5.59
CA PHE A 108 -9.98 -42.10 -5.46
C PHE A 108 -11.08 -43.13 -5.22
N MET A 109 -12.02 -42.83 -4.33
CA MET A 109 -13.13 -43.74 -4.03
C MET A 109 -14.06 -43.95 -5.24
N ARG A 110 -14.32 -42.90 -6.02
CA ARG A 110 -15.09 -43.01 -7.27
C ARG A 110 -14.35 -43.85 -8.32
N ALA A 111 -13.04 -43.65 -8.49
CA ALA A 111 -12.26 -44.42 -9.45
C ALA A 111 -12.20 -45.93 -9.13
N ASN A 112 -12.26 -46.28 -7.84
CA ASN A 112 -12.25 -47.67 -7.38
C ASN A 112 -13.65 -48.25 -7.11
N ASN A 113 -14.73 -47.60 -7.57
CA ASN A 113 -16.12 -48.04 -7.39
C ASN A 113 -16.49 -48.35 -5.92
N VAL A 114 -15.94 -47.59 -4.97
CA VAL A 114 -16.22 -47.77 -3.54
C VAL A 114 -17.69 -47.47 -3.25
N GLY A 115 -18.39 -48.37 -2.54
CA GLY A 115 -19.80 -48.21 -2.22
C GLY A 115 -20.13 -46.92 -1.45
N PRO A 116 -21.31 -46.31 -1.65
CA PRO A 116 -21.67 -45.00 -1.10
C PRO A 116 -21.61 -44.91 0.43
N HIS A 117 -21.89 -46.02 1.12
CA HIS A 117 -21.80 -46.09 2.59
C HIS A 117 -20.36 -45.89 3.12
N LEU A 118 -19.37 -46.48 2.44
CA LEU A 118 -17.95 -46.31 2.77
C LEU A 118 -17.47 -44.89 2.46
N GLN A 119 -17.92 -44.29 1.35
CA GLN A 119 -17.61 -42.89 1.02
C GLN A 119 -18.10 -41.92 2.09
N LEU A 120 -19.31 -42.14 2.61
CA LEU A 120 -19.89 -41.37 3.71
C LEU A 120 -19.11 -41.50 5.03
N ARG A 121 -18.58 -42.69 5.34
CA ARG A 121 -17.73 -42.88 6.54
C ARG A 121 -16.41 -42.14 6.40
N VAL A 122 -15.75 -42.25 5.24
CA VAL A 122 -14.47 -41.56 4.97
C VAL A 122 -14.65 -40.04 5.00
N ARG A 123 -15.73 -39.53 4.40
CA ARG A 123 -16.04 -38.09 4.44
C ARG A 123 -16.20 -37.57 5.87
N ARG A 124 -17.02 -38.25 6.69
CA ARG A 124 -17.22 -37.88 8.10
C ARG A 124 -15.94 -37.98 8.93
N TYR A 125 -15.11 -38.99 8.66
CA TYR A 125 -13.82 -39.13 9.33
C TYR A 125 -12.88 -37.95 9.02
N ILE A 126 -12.80 -37.54 7.75
CA ILE A 126 -11.97 -36.41 7.34
C ILE A 126 -12.55 -35.09 7.88
N GLU A 127 -13.87 -34.89 7.88
CA GLU A 127 -14.52 -33.68 8.43
C GLU A 127 -14.38 -33.50 9.95
N ASN A 128 -14.16 -34.59 10.70
CA ASN A 128 -14.02 -34.57 12.16
C ASN A 128 -12.55 -34.66 12.63
N LEU A 129 -11.59 -34.55 11.71
CA LEU A 129 -10.14 -34.54 11.94
C LEU A 129 -9.62 -33.10 12.02
#